data_AF-A0A7Y6YJW5-F1
#
_entry.id   AF-A0A7Y6YJW5-F1
#
_cell.length_a   1.000
_cell.length_b   1.000
_cell.length_c   1.000
_cell.angle_alpha   90.00
_cell.angle_beta   90.00
_cell.angle_gamma   90.00
#
_symmetry.space_group_name_H-M   'P 1'
#
loop_
_entity.id
_entity.type
_entity.pdbx_description
1 polymer ?
#
loop_
_entity_poly.entity_id
_entity_poly.type
_entity_poly.pdbx_seq_one_letter_code
_entity_poly.pdbx_strand_id
1 'polypeptide(L)'
;MPAPRLLLSAACAAVIAISGPLSAQQLYLDDAAACDRVLISEDGMLDYAAGGGLILNSSGFNSLEYFCSFQPPIRFGQRSYSATDHTGRCELPGPQYFPQLFTIVLDPEEPGTVSIWMGEPEPLRFFACSS
;
A
#
# COMPACT_ATOMS: atom_id res chain seq x y z
N MET A 1 -45.95 -42.16 39.05
CA MET A 1 -45.06 -41.05 39.43
C MET A 1 -44.24 -40.67 38.20
N PRO A 2 -44.52 -39.56 37.51
CA PRO A 2 -43.69 -39.10 36.40
C PRO A 2 -42.62 -38.12 36.92
N ALA A 3 -41.38 -38.28 36.46
CA ALA A 3 -40.32 -37.29 36.65
C ALA A 3 -40.04 -36.60 35.31
N PRO A 4 -40.24 -35.28 35.18
CA PRO A 4 -39.69 -34.52 34.08
C PRO A 4 -38.28 -34.06 34.46
N ARG A 5 -37.29 -34.24 33.58
CA ARG A 5 -36.03 -33.51 33.67
C ARG A 5 -35.74 -32.81 32.36
N LEU A 6 -36.01 -31.52 32.42
CA LEU A 6 -35.67 -30.47 31.47
C LEU A 6 -34.14 -30.31 31.32
N LEU A 7 -33.75 -30.04 30.08
CA LEU A 7 -32.71 -29.09 29.64
C LEU A 7 -31.26 -29.34 30.10
N LEU A 8 -30.47 -29.97 29.22
CA LEU A 8 -29.06 -29.57 29.00
C LEU A 8 -29.09 -28.56 27.84
N SER A 9 -28.79 -27.26 28.04
CA SER A 9 -27.45 -26.69 28.26
C SER A 9 -26.46 -27.16 27.19
N ALA A 10 -25.72 -26.36 26.46
CA ALA A 10 -25.68 -24.94 26.16
C ALA A 10 -24.73 -24.87 24.94
N ALA A 11 -24.86 -23.82 24.14
CA ALA A 11 -24.08 -23.52 22.94
C ALA A 11 -22.61 -24.02 22.95
N CYS A 12 -22.29 -25.00 22.11
CA CYS A 12 -20.95 -25.14 21.56
C CYS A 12 -20.76 -24.06 20.50
N ALA A 13 -20.37 -22.86 20.95
CA ALA A 13 -19.88 -21.81 20.07
C ALA A 13 -18.57 -22.28 19.44
N ALA A 14 -18.64 -22.79 18.21
CA ALA A 14 -17.47 -23.02 17.38
C ALA A 14 -16.83 -21.67 17.08
N VAL A 15 -15.75 -21.34 17.80
CA VAL A 15 -14.86 -20.23 17.46
C VAL A 15 -14.12 -20.66 16.19
N ILE A 16 -14.69 -20.34 15.04
CA ILE A 16 -13.96 -20.35 13.77
C ILE A 16 -13.00 -19.16 13.87
N ALA A 17 -11.77 -19.43 14.28
CA ALA A 17 -10.68 -18.49 14.11
C ALA A 17 -10.54 -18.27 12.60
N ILE A 18 -11.05 -17.14 12.11
CA ILE A 18 -10.80 -16.68 10.75
C ILE A 18 -9.34 -16.21 10.73
N SER A 19 -8.41 -17.16 10.62
CA SER A 19 -7.06 -16.88 10.13
C SER A 19 -7.17 -16.64 8.63
N GLY A 20 -7.73 -15.48 8.27
CA GLY A 20 -7.58 -14.96 6.92
C GLY A 20 -6.10 -14.70 6.66
N PRO A 21 -5.61 -14.83 5.41
CA PRO A 21 -4.26 -14.41 5.09
C PRO A 21 -4.16 -12.93 5.44
N LEU A 22 -3.32 -12.60 6.41
CA LEU A 22 -2.84 -11.25 6.62
C LEU A 22 -2.05 -10.93 5.35
N SER A 23 -2.72 -10.35 4.35
CA SER A 23 -2.09 -9.87 3.14
C SER A 23 -1.12 -8.79 3.58
N ALA A 24 0.15 -9.16 3.79
CA ALA A 24 1.21 -8.20 4.01
C ALA A 24 1.10 -7.19 2.86
N GLN A 25 0.77 -5.94 3.19
CA GLN A 25 0.76 -4.88 2.18
C GLN A 25 2.18 -4.82 1.62
N GLN A 26 2.31 -5.11 0.32
CA GLN A 26 3.58 -4.98 -0.38
C GLN A 26 4.08 -3.55 -0.22
N LEU A 27 5.22 -3.37 0.44
CA LEU A 27 5.86 -2.08 0.63
C LEU A 27 6.60 -1.68 -0.66
N TYR A 28 6.45 -0.43 -1.06
CA TYR A 28 7.14 0.15 -2.20
C TYR A 28 7.81 1.46 -1.78
N LEU A 29 9.11 1.59 -2.04
CA LEU A 29 9.92 2.77 -1.69
C LEU A 29 10.54 3.36 -2.95
N ASP A 30 10.77 4.67 -2.97
CA ASP A 30 11.48 5.35 -4.06
C ASP A 30 13.00 5.11 -4.09
N ASP A 31 13.55 4.48 -3.04
CA ASP A 31 14.94 3.99 -2.99
C ASP A 31 14.97 2.50 -2.61
N ALA A 32 15.39 1.64 -3.54
CA ALA A 32 15.51 0.20 -3.31
C ALA A 32 16.53 -0.13 -2.20
N ALA A 33 17.59 0.68 -2.05
CA ALA A 33 18.61 0.46 -1.02
C ALA A 33 18.06 0.73 0.39
N ALA A 34 16.92 1.42 0.51
CA ALA A 34 16.27 1.68 1.77
C ALA A 34 15.42 0.50 2.28
N CYS A 35 15.13 -0.50 1.46
CA CYS A 35 14.25 -1.61 1.87
C CYS A 35 14.76 -2.35 3.11
N ASP A 36 16.05 -2.73 3.16
CA ASP A 36 16.60 -3.49 4.28
C ASP A 36 16.48 -2.71 5.60
N ARG A 37 16.89 -1.43 5.60
CA ARG A 37 16.83 -0.55 6.78
C ARG A 37 15.40 -0.28 7.25
N VAL A 38 14.45 -0.17 6.32
CA VAL A 38 13.04 0.07 6.65
C VAL A 38 12.39 -1.18 7.23
N LEU A 39 12.70 -2.37 6.70
CA LEU A 39 12.08 -3.63 7.12
C LEU A 39 12.59 -4.15 8.49
N ILE A 40 13.84 -3.84 8.87
CA ILE A 40 14.43 -4.34 10.13
C ILE A 40 14.18 -3.45 11.35
N SER A 41 13.68 -2.23 11.16
CA SER A 41 13.47 -1.24 12.22
C SER A 41 11.98 -1.08 12.53
N GLU A 42 11.63 -1.03 13.82
CA GLU A 42 10.25 -0.80 14.28
C GLU A 42 9.67 0.52 13.73
N ASP A 43 10.49 1.58 13.72
CA ASP A 43 10.13 2.90 13.22
C ASP A 43 10.64 3.17 11.80
N GLY A 44 11.14 2.14 11.09
CA GLY A 44 11.87 2.30 9.84
C GLY A 44 11.12 3.08 8.76
N MET A 45 9.82 2.84 8.61
CA MET A 45 8.97 3.59 7.66
C MET A 45 8.80 5.06 8.05
N LEU A 46 8.63 5.34 9.34
CA LEU A 46 8.47 6.70 9.84
C LEU A 46 9.77 7.48 9.68
N ASP A 47 10.90 6.90 10.04
CA ASP A 47 12.22 7.49 9.86
C ASP A 47 12.54 7.74 8.38
N TYR A 48 12.14 6.82 7.51
CA TYR A 48 12.31 6.98 6.07
C TYR A 48 11.49 8.16 5.52
N ALA A 49 10.21 8.24 5.89
CA ALA A 49 9.34 9.35 5.53
C ALA A 49 9.81 10.68 6.13
N ALA A 50 10.32 10.67 7.36
CA ALA A 50 10.89 11.86 8.01
C ALA A 50 12.17 12.34 7.31
N GLY A 51 12.93 11.42 6.71
CA GLY A 51 14.09 11.72 5.86
C GLY A 51 13.73 12.22 4.45
N GLY A 52 12.45 12.37 4.12
CA GLY A 52 11.97 12.78 2.80
C GLY A 52 11.76 11.64 1.80
N GLY A 53 11.95 10.39 2.23
CA GLY A 53 11.67 9.22 1.40
C GLY A 53 10.18 9.09 1.09
N LEU A 54 9.87 8.55 -0.09
CA LEU A 54 8.51 8.36 -0.57
C LEU A 54 8.09 6.89 -0.47
N ILE A 55 6.89 6.69 0.07
CA ILE A 55 6.28 5.39 0.29
C ILE A 55 5.05 5.30 -0.60
N LEU A 56 4.99 4.30 -1.46
CA LEU A 56 3.87 4.06 -2.36
C LEU A 56 2.94 2.98 -1.80
N ASN A 57 1.63 3.23 -1.88
CA ASN A 57 0.57 2.27 -1.65
C ASN A 57 -0.49 2.34 -2.77
N SER A 58 -1.58 1.59 -2.64
CA SER A 58 -2.60 1.52 -3.70
C SER A 58 -3.32 2.84 -3.96
N SER A 59 -3.34 3.74 -2.98
CA SER A 59 -4.11 4.98 -3.03
C SER A 59 -3.26 6.19 -3.39
N GLY A 60 -1.95 6.05 -3.54
CA GLY A 60 -1.05 7.18 -3.68
C GLY A 60 0.34 6.91 -3.12
N PHE A 61 1.16 7.95 -3.09
CA PHE A 61 2.45 7.92 -2.43
C PHE A 61 2.61 9.12 -1.49
N ASN A 62 3.41 8.95 -0.44
CA ASN A 62 3.59 10.00 0.55
C ASN A 62 4.97 9.96 1.23
N SER A 63 5.33 11.10 1.81
CA SER A 63 6.38 11.29 2.81
C SER A 63 5.75 11.80 4.12
N LEU A 64 6.56 12.36 5.02
CA LEU A 64 6.05 13.00 6.25
C LEU A 64 5.22 14.27 5.98
N GLU A 65 5.65 15.08 5.01
CA GLU A 65 5.04 16.38 4.70
C GLU A 65 4.41 16.46 3.30
N TYR A 66 4.53 15.41 2.49
CA TYR A 66 4.07 15.43 1.10
C TYR A 66 3.17 14.25 0.82
N PHE A 67 1.96 14.49 0.29
CA PHE A 67 0.95 13.45 0.10
C PHE A 67 0.34 13.57 -1.29
N CYS A 68 0.49 12.54 -2.11
CA CYS A 68 -0.20 12.42 -3.40
C CYS A 68 -1.21 11.28 -3.34
N SER A 69 -2.41 11.52 -3.88
CA SER A 69 -3.50 10.55 -3.91
C SER A 69 -3.97 10.26 -5.33
N PHE A 70 -4.38 9.03 -5.57
CA PHE A 70 -4.84 8.51 -6.86
C PHE A 70 -6.33 8.16 -6.82
N GLN A 71 -7.01 8.41 -7.92
CA GLN A 71 -8.35 7.95 -8.18
C GLN A 71 -8.51 7.56 -9.65
N PRO A 72 -8.81 6.28 -9.95
CA PRO A 72 -9.01 5.17 -9.00
C PRO A 72 -7.72 4.73 -8.27
N PRO A 73 -7.77 3.89 -7.22
CA PRO A 73 -6.57 3.25 -6.67
C PRO A 73 -5.86 2.35 -7.69
N ILE A 74 -4.53 2.27 -7.64
CA ILE A 74 -3.73 1.30 -8.42
C ILE A 74 -3.97 -0.13 -7.93
N ARG A 75 -3.94 -1.08 -8.85
CA ARG A 75 -3.95 -2.52 -8.57
C ARG A 75 -2.59 -3.12 -8.88
N PHE A 76 -1.88 -3.54 -7.85
CA PHE A 76 -0.61 -4.26 -7.99
C PHE A 76 -0.81 -5.71 -8.48
N GLY A 77 0.27 -6.34 -8.95
CA GLY A 77 0.29 -7.78 -9.28
C GLY A 77 -0.23 -8.14 -10.67
N GLN A 78 -0.25 -7.20 -11.61
CA GLN A 78 -0.53 -7.52 -13.01
C GLN A 78 0.64 -8.32 -13.62
N ARG A 79 0.32 -9.32 -14.45
CA ARG A 79 1.30 -10.22 -15.10
C ARG A 79 1.73 -9.77 -16.50
N SER A 80 1.10 -8.71 -16.99
CA SER A 80 1.32 -8.14 -18.31
C SER A 80 1.65 -6.66 -18.16
N TYR A 81 2.26 -6.09 -19.19
CA TYR A 81 2.45 -4.65 -19.30
C TYR A 81 1.12 -3.92 -19.05
N SER A 82 1.17 -2.88 -18.23
CA SER A 82 0.03 -2.06 -17.87
C SER A 82 0.45 -0.60 -17.79
N ALA A 83 -0.30 0.27 -18.47
CA ALA A 83 -0.18 1.71 -18.35
C ALA A 83 -1.58 2.27 -18.11
N THR A 84 -1.83 2.83 -16.93
CA THR A 84 -3.15 3.31 -16.53
C THR A 84 -3.08 4.74 -16.03
N ASP A 85 -4.08 5.53 -16.40
CA ASP A 85 -4.20 6.92 -15.97
C ASP A 85 -5.08 7.02 -14.73
N HIS A 86 -4.61 7.81 -13.77
CA HIS A 86 -5.26 8.07 -12.49
C HIS A 86 -5.30 9.58 -12.28
N THR A 87 -6.48 10.11 -11.99
CA THR A 87 -6.60 11.52 -11.56
C THR A 87 -6.35 11.62 -10.07
N GLY A 88 -5.99 12.80 -9.58
CA GLY A 88 -5.86 13.00 -8.15
C GLY A 88 -5.26 14.33 -7.77
N ARG A 89 -4.55 14.37 -6.65
CA ARG A 89 -3.87 15.58 -6.18
C ARG A 89 -2.71 15.28 -5.26
N CYS A 90 -1.76 16.19 -5.27
CA CYS A 90 -0.69 16.28 -4.30
C CYS A 90 -0.92 17.45 -3.34
N GLU A 91 -0.51 17.28 -2.09
CA GLU A 91 -0.76 18.21 -0.99
C GLU A 91 0.53 18.38 -0.17
N LEU A 92 0.77 19.62 0.27
CA LEU A 92 1.83 20.01 1.21
C LEU A 92 1.18 20.53 2.50
N PRO A 93 1.89 20.62 3.63
CA PRO A 93 1.29 21.08 4.88
C PRO A 93 0.73 22.49 4.70
N GLY A 94 -0.52 22.69 5.12
CA GLY A 94 -1.28 23.91 4.88
C GLY A 94 -2.34 23.77 3.77
N PRO A 95 -2.94 24.88 3.28
CA PRO A 95 -4.03 24.84 2.30
C PRO A 95 -3.52 24.76 0.85
N GLN A 96 -2.51 23.92 0.59
CA GLN A 96 -1.86 23.81 -0.72
C GLN A 96 -2.23 22.49 -1.39
N TYR A 97 -3.00 22.58 -2.48
CA TYR A 97 -3.48 21.44 -3.24
C TYR A 97 -3.10 21.61 -4.72
N PHE A 98 -2.54 20.55 -5.29
CA PHE A 98 -2.09 20.52 -6.69
C PHE A 98 -2.80 19.35 -7.39
N PRO A 99 -3.88 19.60 -8.14
CA PRO A 99 -4.51 18.58 -8.97
C PRO A 99 -3.50 18.00 -9.94
N GLN A 100 -3.52 16.68 -10.13
CA GLN A 100 -2.54 15.96 -10.94
C GLN A 100 -3.19 14.84 -11.76
N LEU A 101 -2.58 14.55 -12.91
CA LEU A 101 -2.79 13.33 -13.68
C LEU A 101 -1.55 12.46 -13.49
N PHE A 102 -1.76 11.21 -13.06
CA PHE A 102 -0.73 10.21 -12.85
C PHE A 102 -0.89 9.11 -13.89
N THR A 103 0.10 8.90 -14.74
CA THR A 103 0.16 7.69 -15.58
C THR A 103 1.06 6.69 -14.88
N ILE A 104 0.50 5.57 -14.46
CA ILE A 104 1.23 4.54 -13.73
C ILE A 104 1.52 3.37 -14.66
N VAL A 105 2.79 3.00 -14.73
CA VAL A 105 3.30 1.92 -15.58
C VAL A 105 3.83 0.77 -14.72
N LEU A 106 3.32 -0.42 -15.00
CA LEU A 106 3.79 -1.70 -14.47
C LEU A 106 4.33 -2.52 -15.63
N ASP A 107 5.65 -2.70 -15.67
CA ASP A 107 6.34 -3.42 -16.75
C ASP A 107 6.75 -4.82 -16.30
N PRO A 108 6.32 -5.91 -16.98
CA PRO A 108 6.76 -7.26 -16.65
C PRO A 108 8.26 -7.50 -16.90
N GLU A 109 8.94 -6.66 -17.69
CA GLU A 109 10.40 -6.72 -17.88
C GLU A 109 11.17 -6.15 -16.68
N GLU A 110 10.52 -5.34 -15.84
CA GLU A 110 11.06 -4.80 -14.58
C GLU A 110 10.19 -5.17 -13.38
N PRO A 111 10.13 -6.47 -13.01
CA PRO A 111 9.24 -6.93 -11.95
C PRO A 111 9.57 -6.27 -10.61
N GLY A 112 8.52 -5.80 -9.92
CA GLY A 112 8.66 -5.11 -8.64
C GLY A 112 8.88 -3.60 -8.76
N THR A 113 9.03 -3.07 -9.97
CA THR A 113 9.12 -1.62 -10.20
C THR A 113 7.75 -1.04 -10.56
N VAL A 114 7.45 0.14 -10.02
CA VAL A 114 6.30 0.96 -10.41
C VAL A 114 6.81 2.30 -10.87
N SER A 115 6.49 2.69 -12.11
CA SER A 115 6.87 3.99 -12.66
C SER A 115 5.65 4.91 -12.71
N ILE A 116 5.75 6.10 -12.14
CA ILE A 116 4.65 7.07 -12.05
C ILE A 116 5.06 8.36 -12.75
N TRP A 117 4.35 8.66 -13.83
CA TRP A 117 4.53 9.87 -14.62
C TRP A 117 3.57 10.95 -14.12
N MET A 118 4.10 12.16 -13.91
CA MET A 118 3.36 13.32 -13.41
C MET A 118 3.51 14.55 -14.32
N GLY A 119 3.87 14.31 -15.60
CA GLY A 119 4.16 15.36 -16.58
C GLY A 119 5.63 15.79 -16.66
N GLU A 120 6.48 15.29 -15.77
CA GLU A 120 7.94 15.49 -15.81
C GLU A 120 8.62 14.59 -16.88
N PRO A 121 9.84 14.94 -17.34
CA PRO A 121 10.57 14.16 -18.35
C PRO A 121 10.95 12.75 -17.92
N GLU A 122 11.08 12.51 -16.61
CA GLU A 122 11.41 11.22 -16.02
C GLU A 122 10.33 10.80 -15.00
N PRO A 123 9.98 9.51 -14.92
CA PRO A 123 9.01 9.05 -13.96
C PRO A 123 9.61 8.97 -12.57
N LEU A 124 8.77 9.16 -11.55
CA LEU A 124 9.11 8.71 -10.21
C LEU A 124 9.03 7.19 -10.17
N ARG A 125 10.08 6.53 -9.69
CA ARG A 125 10.16 5.07 -9.62
C ARG A 125 10.05 4.61 -8.19
N PHE A 126 9.28 3.55 -7.98
CA PHE A 126 9.16 2.85 -6.71
C PHE A 126 9.51 1.38 -6.88
N PHE A 127 10.11 0.80 -5.85
CA PHE A 127 10.64 -0.54 -5.84
C PHE A 127 9.98 -1.34 -4.72
N ALA A 128 9.45 -2.51 -5.07
CA ALA A 128 8.88 -3.46 -4.13
C ALA A 128 9.97 -3.95 -3.17
N CYS A 129 9.80 -3.70 -1.88
CA CYS A 129 10.65 -4.30 -0.87
C CYS A 129 10.29 -5.77 -0.71
N SER A 130 11.24 -6.66 -0.99
CA SER A 130 11.12 -8.09 -0.69
C SER A 130 11.84 -8.38 0.62
N SER A 131 11.24 -9.20 1.47
CA SER A 131 11.87 -9.75 2.67
C SER A 131 12.68 -11.00 2.35
#